data_AF-A0A670JH43-F1
#
_entry.id   AF-A0A670JH43-F1
#
_cell.length_a   1.000
_cell.length_b   1.000
_cell.length_c   1.000
_cell.angle_alpha   90.00
_cell.angle_beta   90.00
_cell.angle_gamma   90.00
#
_symmetry.space_group_name_H-M   'P 1'
#
loop_
_entity.id
_entity.type
_entity.pdbx_description
1 polymer ?
#
loop_
_entity_poly.entity_id
_entity_poly.type
_entity_poly.pdbx_seq_one_letter_code
_entity_poly.pdbx_strand_id
1 'polypeptide(L)'
;AVRGRVINYVLFADGSTYYPALRGFPPGIPPALRDGKFPPHPHSRKKRYTLTPGHLKWDHFNLTYKILSFPRNIINESQTRKGLSAAFRMWSEVSPFSFREVPPKAASDLKIGFYSINHTDCLESSIHHCFDGTTGELAHAFFPQTGEIHFDDHEYWIVGNTRFSWKKGVWLTDLVHVAAHEIGHALGLMHSLDPNALMHINATLTGKNTISQDEMWGIFRLYGCKDRIFICPSWSQKGYCRTRRKFMKKNCPYSCGFCSEFPFPTVMPTPLPQRMKTRIVPEGRNVTFRCGQKIIHKKGKVYWYKEKELLEYSYPGYLSLNDDHMSIIANVINEGTYTCVVKKKSQILTTYSWRVRLKH
;
A
#
# COMPACT_ATOMS: atom_id res chain seq x y z
N ALA A 1 10.58 -11.56 -30.67
CA ALA A 1 11.67 -11.57 -29.67
C ALA A 1 12.49 -10.32 -29.94
N VAL A 2 12.43 -9.25 -29.13
CA VAL A 2 12.91 -9.12 -27.75
C VAL A 2 11.87 -8.34 -26.94
N ARG A 3 11.42 -8.88 -25.80
CA ARG A 3 10.67 -8.10 -24.79
C ARG A 3 11.68 -7.14 -24.16
N GLY A 4 11.77 -5.92 -24.67
CA GLY A 4 12.54 -4.85 -24.04
C GLY A 4 12.07 -4.72 -22.59
N ARG A 5 12.98 -4.96 -21.65
CA ARG A 5 12.71 -4.82 -20.23
C ARG A 5 12.60 -3.32 -19.96
N VAL A 6 11.40 -2.83 -19.66
CA VAL A 6 11.26 -1.59 -18.89
C VAL A 6 11.64 -2.00 -17.47
N ILE A 7 12.89 -1.74 -17.08
CA ILE A 7 13.36 -2.00 -15.72
C ILE A 7 13.19 -0.69 -14.98
N ASN A 8 12.11 -0.54 -14.22
CA ASN A 8 12.00 0.57 -13.28
C ASN A 8 13.04 0.33 -12.17
N TYR A 9 14.13 1.10 -12.18
CA TYR A 9 14.99 1.24 -11.02
C TYR A 9 14.49 2.46 -10.22
N VAL A 10 13.48 2.29 -9.38
CA VAL A 10 13.21 3.29 -8.34
C VAL A 10 14.12 2.96 -7.16
N LEU A 11 15.24 3.68 -7.04
CA LEU A 11 16.21 3.57 -5.94
C LEU A 11 15.91 4.63 -4.86
N PHE A 12 16.16 4.24 -3.60
CA PHE A 12 15.77 4.95 -2.39
C PHE A 12 16.53 6.26 -2.15
N ALA A 13 15.80 7.32 -1.80
CA ALA A 13 16.35 8.53 -1.15
C ALA A 13 16.54 8.38 0.38
N ASP A 14 16.90 7.18 0.88
CA ASP A 14 17.23 6.98 2.31
C ASP A 14 18.53 6.19 2.57
N GLY A 15 19.37 5.98 1.55
CA GLY A 15 20.71 5.41 1.73
C GLY A 15 20.76 3.92 2.10
N SER A 16 19.65 3.18 2.04
CA SER A 16 19.64 1.74 2.30
C SER A 16 19.70 0.90 1.00
N THR A 17 20.92 0.61 0.54
CA THR A 17 21.16 -0.33 -0.57
C THR A 17 20.75 -1.76 -0.20
N TYR A 18 19.85 -2.39 -0.98
CA TYR A 18 19.72 -3.84 -1.04
C TYR A 18 19.91 -4.31 -2.48
N TYR A 19 21.17 -4.54 -2.88
CA TYR A 19 21.48 -5.21 -4.14
C TYR A 19 20.97 -6.67 -4.08
N PRO A 20 20.19 -7.15 -5.07
CA PRO A 20 20.09 -8.57 -5.30
C PRO A 20 21.44 -9.03 -5.87
N ALA A 21 22.17 -9.83 -5.11
CA ALA A 21 23.45 -10.41 -5.51
C ALA A 21 23.33 -11.06 -6.91
N LEU A 22 23.91 -10.42 -7.92
CA LEU A 22 24.30 -11.07 -9.16
C LEU A 22 25.56 -11.88 -8.85
N ARG A 23 25.50 -13.18 -9.18
CA ARG A 23 26.62 -14.09 -9.02
C ARG A 23 27.84 -13.58 -9.80
N GLY A 24 28.92 -13.34 -9.08
CA GLY A 24 30.26 -13.12 -9.61
C GLY A 24 31.23 -13.14 -8.44
N PHE A 25 31.87 -14.29 -8.22
CA PHE A 25 32.93 -14.42 -7.22
C PHE A 25 34.18 -13.65 -7.68
N PRO A 26 34.81 -12.82 -6.83
CA PRO A 26 36.24 -12.55 -6.94
C PRO A 26 37.03 -13.65 -6.20
N PRO A 27 38.20 -14.09 -6.71
CA PRO A 27 39.00 -15.13 -6.08
C PRO A 27 39.88 -14.56 -4.96
N GLY A 28 39.94 -15.28 -3.84
CA GLY A 28 40.99 -15.13 -2.83
C GLY A 28 40.48 -14.72 -1.45
N ILE A 29 40.39 -15.70 -0.53
CA ILE A 29 40.70 -15.67 0.92
C ILE A 29 40.46 -17.09 1.50
N PRO A 30 41.24 -17.56 2.50
CA PRO A 30 41.50 -18.99 2.76
C PRO A 30 40.46 -19.72 3.62
N PRO A 31 40.52 -21.07 3.68
CA PRO A 31 39.49 -21.91 4.31
C PRO A 31 39.83 -22.23 5.78
N ALA A 32 39.20 -21.55 6.73
CA ALA A 32 39.18 -22.01 8.13
C ALA A 32 38.01 -21.41 8.91
N LEU A 33 36.95 -22.21 9.07
CA LEU A 33 36.05 -22.32 10.24
C LEU A 33 34.91 -23.24 9.84
N ARG A 34 35.26 -24.53 9.70
CA ARG A 34 34.29 -25.63 9.71
C ARG A 34 33.85 -25.87 11.15
N ASP A 35 32.58 -26.16 11.29
CA ASP A 35 31.88 -26.72 12.45
C ASP A 35 31.57 -25.78 13.64
N GLY A 36 30.33 -25.28 13.63
CA GLY A 36 29.66 -24.65 14.77
C GLY A 36 28.14 -24.62 14.57
N LYS A 37 27.46 -25.68 15.00
CA LYS A 37 25.99 -25.81 15.00
C LYS A 37 25.36 -24.66 15.80
N PHE A 38 24.65 -23.76 15.14
CA PHE A 38 23.65 -22.90 15.79
C PHE A 38 22.25 -23.54 15.67
N PRO A 39 21.43 -23.56 16.74
CA PRO A 39 20.06 -24.05 16.64
C PRO A 39 19.26 -23.17 15.67
N PRO A 40 18.29 -23.74 14.91
CA PRO A 40 17.53 -22.95 13.96
C PRO A 40 16.74 -21.88 14.70
N HIS A 41 17.16 -20.62 14.56
CA HIS A 41 16.31 -19.50 14.91
C HIS A 41 14.98 -19.67 14.15
N PRO A 42 13.82 -19.55 14.82
CA PRO A 42 12.53 -19.65 14.15
C PRO A 42 12.53 -18.61 13.03
N HIS A 43 12.42 -19.08 11.79
CA HIS A 43 12.38 -18.24 10.59
C HIS A 43 11.31 -17.16 10.76
N SER A 44 11.71 -15.96 11.16
CA SER A 44 10.85 -14.79 11.09
C SER A 44 10.61 -14.49 9.61
N ARG A 45 9.43 -14.85 9.12
CA ARG A 45 8.99 -14.59 7.75
C ARG A 45 9.12 -13.09 7.44
N LYS A 46 9.81 -12.73 6.34
CA LYS A 46 9.90 -11.33 5.86
C LYS A 46 8.49 -10.76 5.65
N LYS A 47 8.22 -9.57 6.21
CA LYS A 47 6.95 -8.82 6.07
C LYS A 47 6.73 -8.49 4.58
N ARG A 48 5.48 -8.51 4.13
CA ARG A 48 5.09 -8.27 2.71
C ARG A 48 4.71 -6.81 2.39
N TYR A 49 4.77 -5.90 3.36
CA TYR A 49 4.04 -4.62 3.33
C TYR A 49 4.89 -3.36 3.60
N THR A 50 4.23 -2.23 3.36
CA THR A 50 4.63 -1.03 2.60
C THR A 50 4.75 0.18 3.53
N LEU A 51 5.74 0.18 4.44
CA LEU A 51 5.98 1.30 5.37
C LEU A 51 7.46 1.68 5.31
N THR A 52 7.75 2.98 5.30
CA THR A 52 9.13 3.47 5.39
C THR A 52 9.77 3.07 6.72
N PRO A 53 11.08 2.79 6.76
CA PRO A 53 11.81 2.44 8.00
C PRO A 53 11.65 3.48 9.13
N GLY A 54 11.27 4.71 8.82
CA GLY A 54 11.01 5.81 9.76
C GLY A 54 9.54 6.18 10.00
N HIS A 55 8.57 5.49 9.39
CA HIS A 55 7.14 5.86 9.44
C HIS A 55 6.88 7.33 9.07
N LEU A 56 7.61 7.81 8.06
CA LEU A 56 7.49 9.16 7.52
C LEU A 56 6.06 9.40 7.06
N LYS A 57 5.40 10.40 7.66
CA LYS A 57 3.98 10.67 7.46
C LYS A 57 3.66 12.14 7.64
N TRP A 58 2.55 12.56 7.04
CA TRP A 58 1.92 13.84 7.33
C TRP A 58 1.20 13.82 8.69
N ASP A 59 1.15 14.98 9.35
CA ASP A 59 0.42 15.18 10.62
C ASP A 59 -1.01 15.70 10.40
N HIS A 60 -1.33 16.11 9.16
CA HIS A 60 -2.63 16.58 8.72
C HIS A 60 -3.08 15.85 7.45
N PHE A 61 -4.38 15.95 7.14
CA PHE A 61 -5.01 15.25 6.02
C PHE A 61 -5.38 16.15 4.84
N ASN A 62 -5.38 17.47 5.04
CA ASN A 62 -5.74 18.42 3.99
C ASN A 62 -4.46 18.90 3.31
N LEU A 63 -3.92 18.07 2.41
CA LEU A 63 -2.68 18.36 1.72
C LEU A 63 -2.92 19.31 0.55
N THR A 64 -2.01 20.25 0.38
CA THR A 64 -1.96 21.15 -0.76
C THR A 64 -0.86 20.72 -1.71
N TYR A 65 -1.09 20.86 -3.02
CA TYR A 65 -0.08 20.56 -4.02
C TYR A 65 0.05 21.70 -5.03
N LYS A 66 1.23 21.83 -5.64
CA LYS A 66 1.43 22.71 -6.79
C LYS A 66 2.21 22.02 -7.89
N ILE A 67 1.97 22.46 -9.12
CA ILE A 67 2.66 21.96 -10.30
C ILE A 67 3.69 23.00 -10.72
N LEU A 68 4.96 22.62 -10.72
CA LEU A 68 6.12 23.48 -10.98
C LEU A 68 6.44 23.57 -12.47
N SER A 69 6.21 22.47 -13.20
CA SER A 69 6.44 22.37 -14.65
C SER A 69 5.48 21.35 -15.26
N PHE A 70 5.38 21.33 -16.58
CA PHE A 70 4.46 20.49 -17.35
C PHE A 70 5.23 19.70 -18.41
N PRO A 71 4.73 18.51 -18.79
CA PRO A 71 5.36 17.72 -19.83
C PRO A 71 5.33 18.46 -21.16
N ARG A 72 6.42 18.41 -21.94
CA ARG A 72 6.56 19.19 -23.18
C ARG A 72 6.17 18.43 -24.46
N ASN A 73 5.99 17.11 -24.38
CA ASN A 73 5.93 16.25 -25.56
C ASN A 73 4.53 16.08 -26.20
N ILE A 74 3.56 15.56 -25.45
CA ILE A 74 2.27 15.09 -26.01
C ILE A 74 1.07 15.78 -25.35
N ILE A 75 0.96 15.70 -24.04
CA ILE A 75 -0.18 16.24 -23.30
C ILE A 75 0.08 17.69 -22.90
N ASN A 76 -0.97 18.50 -22.88
CA ASN A 76 -0.89 19.89 -22.45
C ASN A 76 -1.15 20.05 -20.93
N GLU A 77 -1.04 21.28 -20.45
CA GLU A 77 -1.30 21.68 -19.06
C GLU A 77 -2.65 21.21 -18.50
N SER A 78 -3.71 21.30 -19.30
CA SER A 78 -5.07 20.91 -18.90
C SER A 78 -5.19 19.39 -18.75
N GLN A 79 -4.66 18.65 -19.72
CA GLN A 79 -4.61 17.18 -19.66
C GLN A 79 -3.74 16.69 -18.50
N THR A 80 -2.62 17.36 -18.24
CA THR A 80 -1.73 17.05 -17.11
C THR A 80 -2.46 17.21 -15.78
N ARG A 81 -3.13 18.35 -15.56
CA ARG A 81 -3.95 18.57 -14.36
C ARG A 81 -5.07 17.54 -14.21
N LYS A 82 -5.73 17.19 -15.32
CA LYS A 82 -6.76 16.13 -15.32
C LYS A 82 -6.17 14.79 -14.88
N GLY A 83 -4.98 14.43 -15.36
CA GLY A 83 -4.29 13.20 -14.99
C GLY A 83 -3.91 13.17 -13.51
N LEU A 84 -3.26 14.23 -13.02
CA LEU A 84 -2.87 14.36 -11.61
C LEU A 84 -4.08 14.38 -10.68
N SER A 85 -5.15 15.11 -11.03
CA SER A 85 -6.39 15.13 -10.27
C SER A 85 -7.02 13.75 -10.16
N ALA A 86 -6.99 12.94 -11.23
CA ALA A 86 -7.46 11.56 -11.20
C ALA A 86 -6.60 10.69 -10.26
N ALA A 87 -5.27 10.85 -10.27
CA ALA A 87 -4.37 10.12 -9.38
C ALA A 87 -4.56 10.49 -7.90
N PHE A 88 -4.71 11.78 -7.58
CA PHE A 88 -5.05 12.22 -6.22
C PHE A 88 -6.41 11.69 -5.77
N ARG A 89 -7.37 11.66 -6.69
CA ARG A 89 -8.71 11.13 -6.40
C ARG A 89 -8.67 9.68 -5.94
N MET A 90 -7.86 8.84 -6.59
CA MET A 90 -7.67 7.43 -6.21
C MET A 90 -7.30 7.27 -4.73
N TRP A 91 -6.44 8.15 -4.20
CA TRP A 91 -6.05 8.11 -2.79
C TRP A 91 -7.10 8.73 -1.86
N SER A 92 -7.74 9.83 -2.26
CA SER A 92 -8.77 10.48 -1.44
C SER A 92 -10.04 9.64 -1.28
N GLU A 93 -10.35 8.75 -2.22
CA GLU A 93 -11.52 7.86 -2.15
C GLU A 93 -11.35 6.73 -1.13
N VAL A 94 -10.11 6.39 -0.76
CA VAL A 94 -9.78 5.26 0.13
C VAL A 94 -9.11 5.67 1.43
N SER A 95 -8.95 6.98 1.66
CA SER A 95 -8.25 7.52 2.84
C SER A 95 -8.89 8.83 3.32
N PRO A 96 -8.53 9.32 4.52
CA PRO A 96 -9.02 10.61 5.00
C PRO A 96 -8.42 11.84 4.29
N PHE A 97 -7.49 11.63 3.35
CA PHE A 97 -6.78 12.72 2.69
C PHE A 97 -7.69 13.51 1.75
N SER A 98 -7.55 14.82 1.78
CA SER A 98 -8.04 15.72 0.74
C SER A 98 -6.86 16.45 0.09
N PHE A 99 -6.98 16.72 -1.20
CA PHE A 99 -5.92 17.33 -2.00
C PHE A 99 -6.44 18.59 -2.68
N ARG A 100 -5.69 19.68 -2.61
CA ARG A 100 -6.04 20.94 -3.27
C ARG A 100 -4.86 21.54 -4.01
N GLU A 101 -5.04 21.82 -5.30
CA GLU A 101 -4.07 22.59 -6.08
C GLU A 101 -4.00 24.03 -5.56
N VAL A 102 -2.79 24.55 -5.40
CA VAL A 102 -2.54 25.95 -5.04
C VAL A 102 -1.69 26.65 -6.11
N PRO A 103 -1.77 27.99 -6.21
CA PRO A 103 -0.98 28.75 -7.18
C PRO A 103 0.54 28.52 -7.01
N PRO A 104 1.35 28.62 -8.08
CA PRO A 104 2.79 28.29 -8.03
C PRO A 104 3.60 29.03 -6.95
N LYS A 105 3.20 30.29 -6.66
CA LYS A 105 3.85 31.15 -5.65
C LYS A 105 3.46 30.81 -4.21
N ALA A 106 2.40 30.04 -4.00
CA ALA A 106 1.99 29.62 -2.66
C ALA A 106 2.92 28.50 -2.13
N ALA A 107 3.03 28.42 -0.81
CA ALA A 107 3.57 27.24 -0.16
C ALA A 107 2.62 26.06 -0.38
N SER A 108 3.18 24.85 -0.50
CA SER A 108 2.42 23.62 -0.66
C SER A 108 3.13 22.46 0.03
N ASP A 109 2.36 21.47 0.47
CA ASP A 109 2.89 20.24 1.09
C ASP A 109 3.53 19.34 0.03
N LEU A 110 2.90 19.24 -1.14
CA LEU A 110 3.39 18.47 -2.28
C LEU A 110 3.84 19.38 -3.41
N LYS A 111 4.95 19.04 -4.06
CA LYS A 111 5.45 19.77 -5.24
C LYS A 111 5.64 18.78 -6.36
N ILE A 112 5.00 19.03 -7.50
CA ILE A 112 5.03 18.12 -8.65
C ILE A 112 5.74 18.83 -9.80
N GLY A 113 6.73 18.19 -10.42
CA GLY A 113 7.42 18.74 -11.58
C GLY A 113 7.79 17.67 -12.60
N PHE A 114 7.83 18.09 -13.86
CA PHE A 114 8.37 17.34 -15.00
C PHE A 114 9.72 17.92 -15.36
N TYR A 115 10.76 17.09 -15.34
CA TYR A 115 12.14 17.55 -15.48
C TYR A 115 12.92 16.75 -16.52
N SER A 116 13.92 17.39 -17.12
CA SER A 116 14.95 16.70 -17.90
C SER A 116 15.86 15.87 -16.98
N ILE A 117 16.69 15.00 -17.58
CA ILE A 117 17.75 14.20 -16.93
C ILE A 117 18.40 14.91 -15.74
N ASN A 118 19.15 15.98 -15.99
CA ASN A 118 19.73 16.79 -14.92
C ASN A 118 18.66 17.74 -14.38
N HIS A 119 18.33 17.60 -13.11
CA HIS A 119 17.29 18.39 -12.47
C HIS A 119 17.59 18.66 -10.99
N THR A 120 17.16 19.83 -10.52
CA THR A 120 17.25 20.22 -9.10
C THR A 120 18.67 19.99 -8.55
N ASP A 121 18.83 19.26 -7.44
CA ASP A 121 20.11 18.95 -6.79
C ASP A 121 20.66 17.56 -7.15
N CYS A 122 20.18 16.91 -8.22
CA CYS A 122 20.50 15.50 -8.50
C CYS A 122 21.98 15.22 -8.82
N LEU A 123 22.77 16.24 -9.18
CA LEU A 123 24.22 16.13 -9.40
C LEU A 123 25.03 16.28 -8.11
N GLU A 124 24.44 16.86 -7.07
CA GLU A 124 25.12 17.22 -5.82
C GLU A 124 24.69 16.30 -4.67
N SER A 125 23.49 15.73 -4.76
CA SER A 125 22.87 14.93 -3.72
C SER A 125 23.10 13.44 -3.92
N SER A 126 23.58 12.75 -2.89
CA SER A 126 23.77 11.30 -2.91
C SER A 126 22.49 10.49 -2.76
N ILE A 127 21.37 11.14 -2.44
CA ILE A 127 20.05 10.53 -2.21
C ILE A 127 19.03 10.94 -3.27
N HIS A 128 19.43 11.76 -4.23
CA HIS A 128 18.59 12.21 -5.34
C HIS A 128 19.35 11.98 -6.63
N HIS A 129 18.98 10.96 -7.38
CA HIS A 129 19.60 10.64 -8.65
C HIS A 129 18.91 11.39 -9.80
N CYS A 130 19.66 11.62 -10.87
CA CYS A 130 19.15 12.21 -12.11
C CYS A 130 18.41 11.15 -12.95
N PHE A 131 17.47 11.56 -13.80
CA PHE A 131 16.77 10.63 -14.70
C PHE A 131 17.70 10.07 -15.78
N ASP A 132 17.30 8.98 -16.42
CA ASP A 132 18.07 8.25 -17.44
C ASP A 132 17.51 8.41 -18.87
N GLY A 133 16.39 9.12 -19.03
CA GLY A 133 15.75 9.36 -20.32
C GLY A 133 14.70 8.31 -20.67
N THR A 134 14.37 8.18 -21.97
CA THR A 134 13.22 7.39 -22.41
C THR A 134 13.25 5.91 -22.01
N THR A 135 12.10 5.38 -21.56
CA THR A 135 11.81 3.97 -21.24
C THR A 135 12.51 3.43 -19.97
N GLY A 136 13.30 4.24 -19.28
CA GLY A 136 14.00 3.87 -18.06
C GLY A 136 13.19 4.18 -16.80
N GLU A 137 13.72 5.07 -15.98
CA GLU A 137 13.01 5.61 -14.82
C GLU A 137 11.93 6.61 -15.26
N LEU A 138 10.69 6.33 -14.86
CA LEU A 138 9.55 7.14 -15.25
C LEU A 138 9.36 8.37 -14.34
N ALA A 139 9.58 8.18 -13.04
CA ALA A 139 9.34 9.17 -12.00
C ALA A 139 9.96 8.69 -10.68
N HIS A 140 10.14 9.63 -9.75
CA HIS A 140 10.43 9.34 -8.35
C HIS A 140 9.76 10.35 -7.42
N ALA A 141 9.60 9.96 -6.15
CA ALA A 141 9.00 10.81 -5.14
C ALA A 141 9.74 10.74 -3.80
N PHE A 142 9.70 11.86 -3.09
CA PHE A 142 10.24 12.01 -1.76
C PHE A 142 9.14 11.81 -0.71
N PHE A 143 9.48 11.05 0.32
CA PHE A 143 8.59 10.80 1.44
C PHE A 143 8.22 12.09 2.21
N PRO A 144 7.17 12.06 3.04
CA PRO A 144 6.88 13.14 3.97
C PRO A 144 8.09 13.45 4.88
N GLN A 145 8.37 14.71 5.24
CA GLN A 145 7.60 15.93 4.94
C GLN A 145 8.08 16.66 3.68
N THR A 146 8.97 16.05 2.89
CA THR A 146 9.51 16.70 1.68
C THR A 146 8.47 16.77 0.57
N GLY A 147 7.78 15.66 0.28
CA GLY A 147 6.58 15.65 -0.58
C GLY A 147 6.81 16.06 -2.04
N GLU A 148 8.04 15.99 -2.54
CA GLU A 148 8.35 16.32 -3.93
C GLU A 148 8.16 15.09 -4.83
N ILE A 149 7.58 15.29 -6.02
CA ILE A 149 7.32 14.25 -7.02
C ILE A 149 7.85 14.73 -8.36
N HIS A 150 8.82 14.01 -8.90
CA HIS A 150 9.49 14.34 -10.15
C HIS A 150 9.12 13.31 -11.21
N PHE A 151 8.72 13.77 -12.38
CA PHE A 151 8.45 12.94 -13.56
C PHE A 151 9.53 13.21 -14.62
N ASP A 152 10.03 12.16 -15.30
CA ASP A 152 10.96 12.36 -16.41
C ASP A 152 10.21 12.92 -17.63
N ASP A 153 10.60 14.11 -18.06
CA ASP A 153 10.03 14.81 -19.22
C ASP A 153 10.56 14.27 -20.56
N HIS A 154 11.53 13.34 -20.55
CA HIS A 154 11.87 12.55 -21.74
C HIS A 154 10.82 11.49 -22.04
N GLU A 155 9.98 11.12 -21.07
CA GLU A 155 8.91 10.17 -21.28
C GLU A 155 7.76 10.75 -22.10
N TYR A 156 7.06 9.86 -22.79
CA TYR A 156 5.90 10.21 -23.62
C TYR A 156 4.61 10.02 -22.84
N TRP A 157 4.32 10.99 -21.97
CA TRP A 157 3.15 10.99 -21.11
C TRP A 157 1.83 11.07 -21.90
N ILE A 158 0.88 10.23 -21.51
CA ILE A 158 -0.50 10.24 -21.98
C ILE A 158 -1.46 10.14 -20.79
N VAL A 159 -2.72 10.55 -21.00
CA VAL A 159 -3.80 10.26 -20.07
C VAL A 159 -4.60 9.08 -20.63
N GLY A 160 -4.37 7.90 -20.08
CA GLY A 160 -4.94 6.63 -20.55
C GLY A 160 -3.90 5.52 -20.62
N ASN A 161 -4.33 4.30 -20.94
CA ASN A 161 -3.52 3.10 -20.77
C ASN A 161 -2.17 3.13 -21.51
N THR A 162 -1.11 2.76 -20.79
CA THR A 162 0.25 2.58 -21.32
C THR A 162 0.26 1.67 -22.54
N ARG A 163 0.90 2.11 -23.62
CA ARG A 163 0.95 1.36 -24.89
C ARG A 163 2.14 1.74 -25.76
N PHE A 164 2.62 0.80 -26.58
CA PHE A 164 3.70 1.09 -27.53
C PHE A 164 3.17 1.85 -28.75
N SER A 165 3.90 2.88 -29.19
CA SER A 165 3.63 3.64 -30.40
C SER A 165 4.61 3.24 -31.50
N TRP A 166 4.17 2.38 -32.42
CA TRP A 166 4.97 1.95 -33.57
C TRP A 166 5.44 3.11 -34.46
N LYS A 167 4.62 4.16 -34.58
CA LYS A 167 4.97 5.36 -35.36
C LYS A 167 6.15 6.14 -34.77
N LYS A 168 6.26 6.16 -33.44
CA LYS A 168 7.30 6.89 -32.72
C LYS A 168 8.44 6.00 -32.24
N GLY A 169 8.26 4.67 -32.24
CA GLY A 169 9.24 3.72 -31.71
C GLY A 169 9.40 3.76 -30.18
N VAL A 170 8.42 4.30 -29.45
CA VAL A 170 8.50 4.57 -28.00
C VAL A 170 7.25 4.10 -27.26
N TRP A 171 7.37 3.87 -25.96
CA TRP A 171 6.23 3.65 -25.08
C TRP A 171 5.52 4.97 -24.77
N LEU A 172 4.19 4.95 -24.82
CA LEU A 172 3.36 6.02 -24.29
C LEU A 172 2.94 5.62 -22.89
N THR A 173 3.26 6.43 -21.90
CA THR A 173 3.17 6.09 -20.47
C THR A 173 1.96 6.75 -19.83
N ASP A 174 1.14 5.96 -19.13
CA ASP A 174 -0.04 6.45 -18.41
C ASP A 174 0.36 7.31 -17.20
N LEU A 175 0.18 8.63 -17.33
CA LEU A 175 0.47 9.59 -16.27
C LEU A 175 -0.34 9.29 -15.00
N VAL A 176 -1.60 8.86 -15.13
CA VAL A 176 -2.45 8.63 -13.95
C VAL A 176 -1.90 7.49 -13.11
N HIS A 177 -1.47 6.41 -13.77
CA HIS A 177 -0.91 5.25 -13.10
C HIS A 177 0.39 5.59 -12.37
N VAL A 178 1.36 6.19 -13.08
CA VAL A 178 2.66 6.55 -12.46
C VAL A 178 2.45 7.58 -11.36
N ALA A 179 1.65 8.62 -11.58
CA ALA A 179 1.37 9.61 -10.54
C ALA A 179 0.71 8.99 -9.32
N ALA A 180 -0.21 8.03 -9.49
CA ALA A 180 -0.83 7.37 -8.35
C ALA A 180 0.20 6.55 -7.53
N HIS A 181 1.18 5.92 -8.19
CA HIS A 181 2.30 5.25 -7.52
C HIS A 181 3.14 6.25 -6.71
N GLU A 182 3.60 7.32 -7.35
CA GLU A 182 4.46 8.33 -6.72
C GLU A 182 3.75 9.08 -5.59
N ILE A 183 2.44 9.34 -5.72
CA ILE A 183 1.65 9.90 -4.62
C ILE A 183 1.62 8.95 -3.43
N GLY A 184 1.60 7.62 -3.64
CA GLY A 184 1.72 6.66 -2.55
C GLY A 184 3.02 6.85 -1.76
N HIS A 185 4.15 7.05 -2.45
CA HIS A 185 5.42 7.42 -1.81
C HIS A 185 5.34 8.76 -1.10
N ALA A 186 4.78 9.79 -1.73
CA ALA A 186 4.58 11.11 -1.09
C ALA A 186 3.61 11.06 0.09
N LEU A 187 2.81 9.99 0.24
CA LEU A 187 1.99 9.69 1.42
C LEU A 187 2.70 8.76 2.43
N GLY A 188 3.94 8.33 2.19
CA GLY A 188 4.75 7.55 3.13
C GLY A 188 4.77 6.04 2.89
N LEU A 189 4.16 5.55 1.80
CA LEU A 189 4.17 4.13 1.42
C LEU A 189 5.47 3.77 0.71
N MET A 190 6.10 2.66 1.09
CA MET A 190 7.25 2.10 0.36
C MET A 190 6.80 1.22 -0.82
N HIS A 191 7.72 0.59 -1.56
CA HIS A 191 7.29 -0.43 -2.53
C HIS A 191 6.67 -1.65 -1.86
N SER A 192 5.61 -2.17 -2.46
CA SER A 192 4.98 -3.44 -2.10
C SER A 192 5.74 -4.62 -2.72
N LEU A 193 5.73 -5.76 -2.03
CA LEU A 193 6.19 -7.05 -2.58
C LEU A 193 5.06 -7.82 -3.28
N ASP A 194 3.81 -7.36 -3.23
CA ASP A 194 2.72 -7.96 -3.99
C ASP A 194 2.78 -7.48 -5.44
N PRO A 195 2.99 -8.38 -6.42
CA PRO A 195 3.08 -8.01 -7.84
C PRO A 195 1.80 -7.42 -8.42
N ASN A 196 0.66 -7.50 -7.72
CA ASN A 196 -0.61 -6.90 -8.15
C ASN A 196 -0.89 -5.53 -7.53
N ALA A 197 0.00 -5.06 -6.66
CA ALA A 197 -0.16 -3.82 -5.93
C ALA A 197 0.24 -2.62 -6.80
N LEU A 198 -0.47 -1.49 -6.63
CA LEU A 198 -0.11 -0.26 -7.33
C LEU A 198 1.30 0.20 -6.91
N MET A 199 1.69 -0.01 -5.65
CA MET A 199 3.00 0.32 -5.10
C MET A 199 4.06 -0.75 -5.41
N HIS A 200 3.78 -1.72 -6.28
CA HIS A 200 4.82 -2.64 -6.72
C HIS A 200 5.81 -1.93 -7.65
N ILE A 201 7.11 -2.21 -7.53
CA ILE A 201 8.16 -1.57 -8.35
C ILE A 201 7.93 -1.70 -9.87
N ASN A 202 7.24 -2.77 -10.30
CA ASN A 202 6.89 -3.03 -11.70
C ASN A 202 5.41 -2.79 -12.02
N ALA A 203 4.69 -1.97 -11.25
CA ALA A 203 3.24 -1.79 -11.41
C ALA A 203 2.84 -1.39 -12.84
N THR A 204 3.61 -0.50 -13.49
CA THR A 204 3.37 -0.05 -14.86
C THR A 204 3.39 -1.17 -15.89
N LEU A 205 4.20 -2.22 -15.69
CA LEU A 205 4.23 -3.42 -16.55
C LEU A 205 3.02 -4.33 -16.38
N THR A 206 2.44 -4.34 -15.17
CA THR A 206 1.32 -5.23 -14.83
C THR A 206 -0.05 -4.65 -15.21
N GLY A 207 -0.10 -3.38 -15.63
CA GLY A 207 -1.32 -2.68 -16.02
C GLY A 207 -2.30 -2.47 -14.86
N LYS A 208 -1.82 -2.51 -13.61
CA LYS A 208 -2.64 -2.38 -12.40
C LYS A 208 -2.81 -0.91 -12.03
N ASN A 209 -3.92 -0.32 -12.47
CA ASN A 209 -4.22 1.11 -12.29
C ASN A 209 -5.24 1.39 -11.17
N THR A 210 -5.45 0.46 -10.24
CA THR A 210 -6.39 0.59 -9.14
C THR A 210 -5.67 0.37 -7.81
N ILE A 211 -6.07 1.11 -6.77
CA ILE A 211 -5.57 0.90 -5.40
C ILE A 211 -5.94 -0.53 -4.94
N SER A 212 -4.92 -1.31 -4.55
CA SER A 212 -5.09 -2.67 -4.03
C SER A 212 -5.30 -2.69 -2.52
N GLN A 213 -5.54 -3.89 -1.99
CA GLN A 213 -5.70 -4.10 -0.55
C GLN A 213 -4.42 -3.78 0.24
N ASP A 214 -3.25 -4.01 -0.36
CA ASP A 214 -1.96 -3.77 0.30
C ASP A 214 -1.71 -2.26 0.53
N GLU A 215 -2.03 -1.42 -0.47
CA GLU A 215 -1.97 0.04 -0.34
C GLU A 215 -2.89 0.57 0.76
N MET A 216 -4.16 0.13 0.76
CA MET A 216 -5.12 0.56 1.78
C MET A 216 -4.60 0.22 3.17
N TRP A 217 -4.08 -0.98 3.37
CA TRP A 217 -3.49 -1.37 4.65
C TRP A 217 -2.26 -0.58 5.01
N GLY A 218 -1.39 -0.26 4.04
CA GLY A 218 -0.26 0.64 4.23
C GLY A 218 -0.69 2.00 4.77
N ILE A 219 -1.65 2.64 4.10
CA ILE A 219 -2.18 3.96 4.49
C ILE A 219 -2.85 3.89 5.86
N PHE A 220 -3.69 2.88 6.12
CA PHE A 220 -4.33 2.72 7.43
C PHE A 220 -3.31 2.48 8.54
N ARG A 221 -2.19 1.82 8.26
CA ARG A 221 -1.11 1.62 9.24
C ARG A 221 -0.37 2.91 9.55
N LEU A 222 -0.15 3.78 8.57
CA LEU A 222 0.49 5.08 8.78
C LEU A 222 -0.43 6.09 9.49
N TYR A 223 -1.70 6.14 9.05
CA TYR A 223 -2.60 7.25 9.38
C TYR A 223 -3.82 6.88 10.21
N GLY A 224 -4.22 5.60 10.20
CA GLY A 224 -5.37 5.10 10.95
C GLY A 224 -5.08 4.80 12.42
N CYS A 225 -3.81 4.74 12.81
CA CYS A 225 -3.43 4.50 14.19
C CYS A 225 -3.39 5.80 15.01
N LYS A 226 -4.51 6.13 15.64
CA LYS A 226 -4.64 7.26 16.57
C LYS A 226 -5.07 6.78 17.95
N ASP A 227 -4.63 7.50 18.97
CA ASP A 227 -5.18 7.36 20.31
C ASP A 227 -6.61 7.90 20.33
N ARG A 228 -7.49 7.14 20.96
CA ARG A 228 -8.91 7.47 21.12
C ARG A 228 -9.16 8.29 22.37
N ILE A 229 -8.19 8.37 23.27
CA ILE A 229 -8.29 9.07 24.54
C ILE A 229 -7.08 10.01 24.67
N PHE A 230 -7.33 11.27 25.03
CA PHE A 230 -6.29 12.29 25.10
C PHE A 230 -5.19 12.00 26.16
N ILE A 231 -5.50 11.24 27.22
CA ILE A 231 -4.56 10.93 28.31
C ILE A 231 -3.61 9.74 28.00
N CYS A 232 -3.73 9.15 26.80
CA CYS A 232 -2.89 8.02 26.37
C CYS A 232 -1.38 8.24 26.50
N PRO A 233 -0.80 9.43 26.21
CA PRO A 233 0.63 9.67 26.40
C PRO A 233 1.07 9.57 27.87
N SER A 234 0.24 10.04 28.81
CA SER A 234 0.54 9.94 30.25
C SER A 234 0.46 8.49 30.72
N TRP A 235 -0.55 7.74 30.26
CA TRP A 235 -0.70 6.32 30.60
C TRP A 235 0.41 5.45 30.02
N SER A 236 0.91 5.77 28.81
CA SER A 236 2.04 5.02 28.24
C SER A 236 3.31 5.19 29.07
N GLN A 237 3.63 6.42 29.47
CA GLN A 237 4.77 6.73 30.35
C GLN A 237 4.65 6.04 31.72
N LYS A 238 3.43 5.89 32.26
CA LYS A 238 3.15 5.14 33.50
C LYS A 238 3.20 3.61 33.32
N GLY A 239 3.60 3.10 32.15
CA GLY A 239 3.76 1.67 31.89
C GLY A 239 2.48 0.91 31.58
N TYR A 240 1.35 1.60 31.34
CA TYR A 240 0.05 0.95 31.15
C TYR A 240 0.00 0.13 29.85
N CYS A 241 0.89 0.41 28.90
CA CYS A 241 1.06 -0.41 27.70
C CYS A 241 1.37 -1.88 28.06
N ARG A 242 2.11 -2.14 29.15
CA ARG A 242 2.42 -3.50 29.60
C ARG A 242 1.34 -4.02 30.54
N THR A 243 0.99 -3.25 31.57
CA THR A 243 0.08 -3.71 32.64
C THR A 243 -1.39 -3.76 32.22
N ARG A 244 -1.82 -2.92 31.28
CA ARG A 244 -3.20 -2.82 30.76
C ARG A 244 -3.26 -2.97 29.24
N ARG A 245 -2.43 -3.86 28.70
CA ARG A 245 -2.21 -4.06 27.25
C ARG A 245 -3.49 -4.13 26.41
N LYS A 246 -4.52 -4.90 26.82
CA LYS A 246 -5.79 -5.00 26.06
C LYS A 246 -6.53 -3.67 25.95
N PHE A 247 -6.64 -2.95 27.06
CA PHE A 247 -7.31 -1.65 27.12
C PHE A 247 -6.52 -0.61 26.32
N MET A 248 -5.20 -0.57 26.53
CA MET A 248 -4.32 0.34 25.80
C MET A 248 -4.26 0.01 24.30
N LYS A 249 -4.36 -1.26 23.88
CA LYS A 249 -4.44 -1.63 22.46
C LYS A 249 -5.73 -1.14 21.78
N LYS A 250 -6.83 -1.05 22.52
CA LYS A 250 -8.10 -0.54 22.00
C LYS A 250 -8.16 1.00 21.97
N ASN A 251 -7.62 1.65 22.99
CA ASN A 251 -7.83 3.07 23.23
C ASN A 251 -6.60 3.94 23.00
N CYS A 252 -5.40 3.37 23.15
CA CYS A 252 -4.11 4.06 23.08
C CYS A 252 -3.11 3.35 22.15
N PRO A 253 -3.49 2.92 20.94
CA PRO A 253 -2.62 2.13 20.09
C PRO A 253 -1.40 2.92 19.59
N TYR A 254 -1.50 4.25 19.49
CA TYR A 254 -0.41 5.13 19.05
C TYR A 254 0.59 5.36 20.18
N SER A 255 0.16 5.87 21.34
CA SER A 255 1.04 6.12 22.50
C SER A 255 1.78 4.88 23.00
N CYS A 256 1.24 3.69 22.76
CA CYS A 256 1.86 2.43 23.19
C CYS A 256 2.62 1.68 22.09
N GLY A 257 2.74 2.24 20.88
CA GLY A 257 3.43 1.58 19.77
C GLY A 257 2.75 0.30 19.28
N PHE A 258 1.49 0.07 19.62
CA PHE A 258 0.74 -1.12 19.18
C PHE A 258 0.34 -1.08 17.71
N CYS A 259 0.48 0.07 17.06
CA CYS A 259 0.27 0.23 15.61
C CYS A 259 1.04 -0.81 14.79
N SER A 260 2.25 -1.18 15.24
CA SER A 260 3.13 -2.14 14.57
C SER A 260 2.85 -3.60 14.92
N GLU A 261 2.07 -3.86 15.98
CA GLU A 261 1.74 -5.18 16.53
C GLU A 261 0.31 -5.65 16.16
N PHE A 262 -0.30 -5.00 15.17
CA PHE A 262 -1.61 -5.37 14.66
C PHE A 262 -1.51 -6.63 13.77
N PRO A 263 -2.25 -7.72 14.06
CA PRO A 263 -1.71 -9.04 13.88
C PRO A 263 -1.98 -9.57 12.48
N PHE A 264 -0.91 -9.91 11.79
CA PHE A 264 -0.89 -11.17 11.08
C PHE A 264 0.38 -11.93 11.47
N PRO A 265 0.29 -12.97 12.33
CA PRO A 265 0.94 -14.22 11.95
C PRO A 265 0.24 -14.69 10.68
N THR A 266 0.96 -14.72 9.56
CA THR A 266 0.47 -15.40 8.34
C THR A 266 0.17 -16.85 8.69
N VAL A 267 -1.10 -17.17 8.89
CA VAL A 267 -1.54 -18.57 9.00
C VAL A 267 -1.45 -19.18 7.61
N MET A 268 -1.00 -20.44 7.54
CA MET A 268 -0.97 -21.22 6.30
C MET A 268 -2.31 -21.12 5.57
N PRO A 269 -2.31 -21.10 4.22
CA PRO A 269 -3.53 -21.08 3.42
C PRO A 269 -4.45 -22.20 3.88
N THR A 270 -5.60 -21.85 4.46
CA THR A 270 -6.63 -22.85 4.73
C THR A 270 -7.19 -23.30 3.37
N PRO A 271 -7.37 -24.61 3.14
CA PRO A 271 -7.93 -25.13 1.90
C PRO A 271 -9.25 -24.46 1.53
N LEU A 272 -9.52 -24.35 0.23
CA LEU A 272 -10.77 -23.80 -0.29
C LEU A 272 -11.96 -24.57 0.33
N PRO A 273 -12.90 -23.89 1.00
CA PRO A 273 -14.01 -24.56 1.66
C PRO A 273 -15.00 -25.14 0.65
N GLN A 274 -15.49 -26.36 0.92
CA GLN A 274 -16.30 -27.19 0.02
C GLN A 274 -17.69 -26.62 -0.34
N ARG A 275 -18.16 -25.54 0.30
CA ARG A 275 -19.42 -24.85 -0.02
C ARG A 275 -19.26 -23.32 0.11
N MET A 276 -19.03 -22.66 -1.02
CA MET A 276 -18.97 -21.20 -1.12
C MET A 276 -20.28 -20.66 -1.71
N LYS A 277 -20.96 -19.75 -1.01
CA LYS A 277 -22.20 -19.11 -1.50
C LYS A 277 -21.89 -17.81 -2.23
N THR A 278 -22.21 -17.72 -3.52
CA THR A 278 -22.07 -16.47 -4.27
C THR A 278 -23.26 -15.53 -3.99
N ARG A 279 -22.97 -14.25 -3.76
CA ARG A 279 -23.94 -13.15 -3.67
C ARG A 279 -23.60 -12.13 -4.75
N ILE A 280 -24.53 -11.94 -5.68
CA ILE A 280 -24.48 -10.85 -6.66
C ILE A 280 -25.28 -9.70 -6.07
N VAL A 281 -24.66 -8.54 -5.90
CA VAL A 281 -25.23 -7.41 -5.15
C VAL A 281 -25.06 -6.11 -5.94
N PRO A 282 -26.10 -5.26 -6.08
CA PRO A 282 -25.94 -3.92 -6.62
C PRO A 282 -24.96 -3.09 -5.78
N GLU A 283 -24.21 -2.21 -6.44
CA GLU A 283 -23.29 -1.28 -5.77
C GLU A 283 -24.03 -0.38 -4.75
N GLY A 284 -23.34 -0.01 -3.67
CA GLY A 284 -23.84 0.79 -2.55
C GLY A 284 -24.70 0.04 -1.53
N ARG A 285 -25.11 -1.21 -1.79
CA ARG A 285 -25.97 -1.97 -0.86
C ARG A 285 -25.19 -2.57 0.30
N ASN A 286 -25.75 -2.49 1.51
CA ASN A 286 -25.20 -3.16 2.68
C ASN A 286 -25.45 -4.68 2.59
N VAL A 287 -24.37 -5.47 2.68
CA VAL A 287 -24.38 -6.93 2.69
C VAL A 287 -23.99 -7.42 4.08
N THR A 288 -24.90 -8.13 4.74
CA THR A 288 -24.66 -8.70 6.06
C THR A 288 -24.51 -10.22 6.00
N PHE A 289 -23.50 -10.72 6.69
CA PHE A 289 -23.16 -12.12 6.88
C PHE A 289 -23.35 -12.48 8.34
N ARG A 290 -23.89 -13.67 8.58
CA ARG A 290 -24.06 -14.22 9.92
C ARG A 290 -23.35 -15.55 10.00
N CYS A 291 -22.68 -15.79 11.11
CA CYS A 291 -21.86 -16.99 11.29
C CYS A 291 -22.17 -17.70 12.60
N GLY A 292 -22.10 -19.03 12.59
CA GLY A 292 -22.13 -19.82 13.81
C GLY A 292 -23.50 -19.95 14.49
N GLN A 293 -24.57 -19.31 13.98
CA GLN A 293 -25.92 -19.36 14.58
C GLN A 293 -26.41 -20.80 14.85
N LYS A 294 -26.17 -21.73 13.92
CA LYS A 294 -26.60 -23.14 14.06
C LYS A 294 -25.81 -23.93 15.12
N ILE A 295 -24.65 -23.44 15.55
CA ILE A 295 -23.77 -24.11 16.52
C ILE A 295 -23.49 -23.24 17.74
N ILE A 296 -24.34 -22.25 18.02
CA ILE A 296 -24.14 -21.28 19.10
C ILE A 296 -23.96 -21.98 20.47
N HIS A 297 -24.67 -23.10 20.68
CA HIS A 297 -24.57 -23.96 21.86
C HIS A 297 -23.16 -24.53 22.09
N LYS A 298 -22.33 -24.67 21.05
CA LYS A 298 -20.96 -25.18 21.17
C LYS A 298 -20.00 -24.17 21.80
N LYS A 299 -20.40 -22.90 21.97
CA LYS A 299 -19.62 -21.79 22.55
C LYS A 299 -18.25 -21.62 21.89
N GLY A 300 -18.21 -21.66 20.56
CA GLY A 300 -17.00 -21.39 19.79
C GLY A 300 -16.81 -19.89 19.54
N LYS A 301 -15.55 -19.45 19.41
CA LYS A 301 -15.20 -18.09 19.03
C LYS A 301 -15.19 -17.95 17.51
N VAL A 302 -15.79 -16.87 17.02
CA VAL A 302 -15.94 -16.57 15.60
C VAL A 302 -14.74 -15.75 15.10
N TYR A 303 -14.28 -16.06 13.90
CA TYR A 303 -13.20 -15.37 13.20
C TYR A 303 -13.64 -15.10 11.76
N TRP A 304 -13.55 -13.86 11.31
CA TRP A 304 -13.88 -13.44 9.96
C TRP A 304 -12.63 -13.30 9.12
N TYR A 305 -12.71 -13.57 7.83
CA TYR A 305 -11.61 -13.47 6.88
C TYR A 305 -12.11 -12.87 5.57
N LYS A 306 -11.31 -12.05 4.90
CA LYS A 306 -11.46 -11.67 3.49
C LYS A 306 -10.24 -12.20 2.74
N GLU A 307 -10.46 -12.98 1.69
CA GLU A 307 -9.39 -13.52 0.84
C GLU A 307 -8.28 -14.26 1.60
N LYS A 308 -8.67 -14.97 2.67
CA LYS A 308 -7.82 -15.72 3.61
C LYS A 308 -7.09 -14.86 4.65
N GLU A 309 -7.36 -13.57 4.69
CA GLU A 309 -6.79 -12.62 5.64
C GLU A 309 -7.78 -12.32 6.76
N LEU A 310 -7.34 -12.40 8.01
CA LEU A 310 -8.20 -12.25 9.19
C LEU A 310 -8.71 -10.81 9.34
N LEU A 311 -10.02 -10.67 9.52
CA LEU A 311 -10.71 -9.41 9.81
C LEU A 311 -10.94 -9.32 11.32
N GLU A 312 -10.32 -8.35 11.97
CA GLU A 312 -10.39 -8.14 13.42
C GLU A 312 -11.02 -6.79 13.83
N TYR A 313 -11.15 -5.84 12.89
CA TYR A 313 -11.69 -4.49 13.13
C TYR A 313 -12.85 -4.15 12.22
N SER A 314 -13.77 -3.36 12.77
CA SER A 314 -14.71 -2.57 12.01
C SER A 314 -14.02 -1.31 11.47
N TYR A 315 -14.26 -1.03 10.20
CA TYR A 315 -13.93 0.19 9.47
C TYR A 315 -15.23 0.97 9.21
N PRO A 316 -15.46 2.09 9.92
CA PRO A 316 -16.67 2.90 9.74
C PRO A 316 -16.93 3.24 8.27
N GLY A 317 -18.17 3.05 7.82
CA GLY A 317 -18.57 3.32 6.43
C GLY A 317 -18.16 2.26 5.41
N TYR A 318 -17.41 1.22 5.80
CA TYR A 318 -16.83 0.28 4.84
C TYR A 318 -17.05 -1.19 5.20
N LEU A 319 -16.73 -1.57 6.44
CA LEU A 319 -16.87 -2.93 6.95
C LEU A 319 -17.14 -2.89 8.46
N SER A 320 -18.19 -3.53 8.94
CA SER A 320 -18.51 -3.64 10.36
C SER A 320 -18.39 -5.10 10.80
N LEU A 321 -17.61 -5.34 11.85
CA LEU A 321 -17.54 -6.63 12.53
C LEU A 321 -18.21 -6.52 13.89
N ASN A 322 -18.99 -7.54 14.20
CA ASN A 322 -19.49 -7.87 15.53
C ASN A 322 -19.41 -9.39 15.64
N ASP A 323 -19.25 -9.92 16.86
CA ASP A 323 -18.82 -11.31 17.10
C ASP A 323 -19.39 -12.33 16.09
N ASP A 324 -20.72 -12.40 15.93
CA ASP A 324 -21.39 -13.34 15.04
C ASP A 324 -21.85 -12.77 13.69
N HIS A 325 -21.66 -11.47 13.44
CA HIS A 325 -22.11 -10.80 12.22
C HIS A 325 -21.10 -9.83 11.63
N MET A 326 -20.99 -9.85 10.30
CA MET A 326 -20.18 -8.91 9.54
C MET A 326 -21.05 -8.22 8.50
N SER A 327 -20.87 -6.91 8.33
CA SER A 327 -21.54 -6.13 7.31
C SER A 327 -20.52 -5.40 6.45
N ILE A 328 -20.75 -5.30 5.14
CA ILE A 328 -19.92 -4.54 4.19
C ILE A 328 -20.83 -3.72 3.28
N ILE A 329 -20.32 -2.63 2.70
CA ILE A 329 -21.00 -1.95 1.59
C ILE A 329 -20.52 -2.58 0.29
N ALA A 330 -21.43 -3.08 -0.55
CA ALA A 330 -21.09 -3.63 -1.86
C ALA A 330 -20.50 -2.53 -2.74
N ASN A 331 -19.21 -2.63 -3.06
CA ASN A 331 -18.50 -1.79 -4.00
C ASN A 331 -17.36 -2.62 -4.59
N VAL A 332 -16.64 -2.06 -5.55
CA VAL A 332 -15.54 -2.77 -6.25
C VAL A 332 -14.49 -3.28 -5.25
N ILE A 333 -14.25 -2.51 -4.20
CA ILE A 333 -13.23 -2.78 -3.19
C ILE A 333 -13.65 -3.94 -2.25
N ASN A 334 -14.97 -4.10 -2.03
CA ASN A 334 -15.55 -5.12 -1.17
C ASN A 334 -16.02 -6.38 -1.90
N GLU A 335 -15.81 -6.46 -3.22
CA GLU A 335 -15.85 -7.75 -3.92
C GLU A 335 -14.79 -8.70 -3.34
N GLY A 336 -15.02 -10.00 -3.50
CA GLY A 336 -14.07 -11.03 -3.07
C GLY A 336 -14.69 -12.11 -2.20
N THR A 337 -13.82 -12.91 -1.60
CA THR A 337 -14.24 -14.10 -0.84
C THR A 337 -14.13 -13.86 0.66
N TYR A 338 -15.27 -13.88 1.35
CA TYR A 338 -15.34 -13.77 2.79
C TYR A 338 -15.52 -15.15 3.41
N THR A 339 -14.79 -15.42 4.49
CA THR A 339 -14.85 -16.70 5.19
C THR A 339 -15.02 -16.46 6.67
N CYS A 340 -15.98 -17.11 7.29
CA CYS A 340 -16.09 -17.20 8.72
C CYS A 340 -15.61 -18.58 9.19
N VAL A 341 -14.82 -18.61 10.26
CA VAL A 341 -14.40 -19.83 10.95
C VAL A 341 -14.79 -19.75 12.41
N VAL A 342 -15.52 -20.74 12.92
CA VAL A 342 -15.84 -20.86 14.35
C VAL A 342 -14.87 -21.88 14.96
N LYS A 343 -14.08 -21.46 15.96
CA LYS A 343 -13.10 -22.33 16.63
C LYS A 343 -13.41 -22.47 18.11
N LYS A 344 -13.14 -23.65 18.66
CA LYS A 344 -13.11 -23.88 20.11
C LYS A 344 -11.78 -24.54 20.45
N LYS A 345 -10.96 -23.85 21.26
CA LYS A 345 -9.54 -24.20 21.43
C LYS A 345 -8.86 -24.29 20.05
N SER A 346 -8.15 -25.37 19.75
CA SER A 346 -7.47 -25.60 18.47
C SER A 346 -8.36 -26.26 17.40
N GLN A 347 -9.61 -26.61 17.72
CA GLN A 347 -10.50 -27.31 16.79
C GLN A 347 -11.40 -26.33 16.02
N ILE A 348 -11.44 -26.49 14.69
CA ILE A 348 -12.40 -25.79 13.83
C ILE A 348 -13.74 -26.52 13.92
N LEU A 349 -14.78 -25.83 14.40
CA LEU A 349 -16.13 -26.39 14.52
C LEU A 349 -16.89 -26.27 13.20
N THR A 350 -16.73 -25.16 12.50
CA THR A 350 -17.36 -24.94 11.18
C THR A 350 -16.68 -23.80 10.44
N THR A 351 -16.84 -23.82 9.12
CA THR A 351 -16.37 -22.79 8.20
C THR A 351 -17.50 -22.46 7.23
N TYR A 352 -17.81 -21.17 7.07
CA TYR A 352 -18.77 -20.68 6.09
C TYR A 352 -18.09 -19.70 5.17
N SER A 353 -18.31 -19.81 3.85
CA SER A 353 -17.71 -18.87 2.90
C SER A 353 -18.73 -18.29 1.94
N TRP A 354 -18.53 -17.03 1.62
CA TRP A 354 -19.33 -16.25 0.69
C TRP A 354 -18.43 -15.58 -0.33
N ARG A 355 -18.85 -15.56 -1.59
CA ARG A 355 -18.23 -14.74 -2.63
C ARG A 355 -19.16 -13.59 -2.94
N VAL A 356 -18.69 -12.36 -2.79
CA VAL A 356 -19.43 -11.16 -3.13
C VAL A 356 -18.98 -10.70 -4.51
N ARG A 357 -19.93 -10.48 -5.41
CA ARG A 357 -19.72 -9.88 -6.71
C ARG A 357 -20.70 -8.74 -6.93
N LEU A 358 -20.27 -7.70 -7.62
CA LEU A 358 -21.16 -6.63 -8.04
C LEU A 358 -22.07 -7.10 -9.16
N LYS A 359 -23.29 -6.58 -9.16
CA LYS A 359 -24.21 -6.69 -10.29
C LYS A 359 -23.83 -5.58 -11.27
N HIS A 360 -23.15 -5.96 -12.35
CA HIS A 360 -22.91 -5.07 -13.49
C HIS A 360 -24.17 -4.92 -14.34
#